data_AF-A0A916EGZ4-F1
#
_entry.id   AF-A0A916EGZ4-F1
#
_cell.length_a   1.000
_cell.length_b   1.000
_cell.length_c   1.000
_cell.angle_alpha   90.00
_cell.angle_beta   90.00
_cell.angle_gamma   90.00
#
_symmetry.space_group_name_H-M   'P 1'
#
loop_
_entity.id
_entity.type
_entity.pdbx_description
1 polymer ?
#
loop_
_entity_poly.entity_id
_entity_poly.type
_entity_poly.pdbx_seq_one_letter_code
_entity_poly.pdbx_strand_id
1 'polypeptide(L)'
;MMVLKNGAGPMNVALKLLDNSQNISSSYIDQSNYMIVMKYYENGNLCRCLDRSNGILFWRDMIDMLWGIAGSLERIHSEGKVHKNLHGGNLLIEDKKISSMLLSS
;
A
#
# COMPACT_ATOMS: atom_id res chain seq x y z
N MET A 1 2.92 -1.53 -14.95
CA MET A 1 1.54 -2.02 -14.71
C MET A 1 1.41 -3.36 -15.42
N MET A 2 0.96 -4.41 -14.72
CA MET A 2 0.70 -5.73 -15.30
C MET A 2 -0.79 -6.04 -15.12
N VAL A 3 -1.40 -6.72 -16.10
CA VAL A 3 -2.81 -7.11 -16.05
C VAL A 3 -2.90 -8.62 -15.86
N LEU A 4 -3.51 -9.05 -14.76
CA LEU A 4 -3.82 -10.46 -14.51
C LEU A 4 -5.30 -10.72 -14.85
N LYS A 5 -5.61 -11.88 -15.41
CA LYS A 5 -7.00 -12.32 -15.61
C LYS A 5 -7.38 -13.25 -14.45
N ASN A 6 -8.45 -12.94 -13.73
CA ASN A 6 -9.09 -13.86 -12.78
C ASN A 6 -10.52 -14.19 -13.24
N GLY A 7 -11.24 -15.03 -12.50
CA GLY A 7 -12.63 -15.39 -12.81
C GLY A 7 -13.62 -14.22 -12.79
N ALA A 8 -13.22 -13.02 -12.35
CA ALA A 8 -14.01 -11.80 -12.31
C ALA A 8 -13.57 -10.73 -13.34
N GLY A 9 -12.59 -11.03 -14.20
CA GLY A 9 -12.10 -10.12 -15.25
C GLY A 9 -10.64 -9.68 -15.11
N PRO A 10 -10.19 -8.70 -15.92
CA PRO A 10 -8.83 -8.18 -15.84
C PRO A 10 -8.63 -7.32 -14.57
N MET A 11 -7.60 -7.64 -13.79
CA MET A 11 -7.18 -6.89 -12.60
C MET A 11 -5.80 -6.27 -12.84
N ASN A 12 -5.70 -4.96 -12.61
CA ASN A 12 -4.44 -4.24 -12.64
C ASN A 12 -3.66 -4.52 -11.35
N VAL A 13 -2.42 -4.96 -11.51
CA VAL A 13 -1.51 -5.24 -10.39
C VAL A 13 -0.22 -4.45 -10.50
N ALA A 14 0.34 -4.14 -9.34
CA ALA A 14 1.68 -3.62 -9.16
C ALA A 14 2.61 -4.76 -8.73
N LEU A 15 3.88 -4.63 -9.10
CA LEU A 15 4.95 -5.53 -8.70
C LEU A 15 5.96 -4.75 -7.88
N LYS A 16 6.37 -5.29 -6.73
CA LYS A 16 7.42 -4.71 -5.89
C LYS A 16 8.49 -5.75 -5.62
N LEU A 17 9.75 -5.44 -5.97
CA LEU A 17 10.89 -6.28 -5.64
C LEU A 17 11.05 -6.34 -4.11
N LEU A 18 11.33 -7.55 -3.62
CA LEU A 18 11.62 -7.81 -2.21
C LEU A 18 13.13 -7.76 -1.98
N ASP A 19 13.67 -6.56 -1.85
CA ASP A 19 15.05 -6.37 -1.47
C ASP A 19 15.14 -6.40 0.07
N ASN A 20 15.97 -7.27 0.65
CA ASN A 20 16.25 -7.34 2.09
C ASN A 20 15.07 -7.68 3.03
N SER A 21 14.26 -8.69 2.70
CA SER A 21 13.28 -9.25 3.65
C SER A 21 13.98 -9.88 4.86
N GLN A 22 13.79 -9.32 6.07
CA GLN A 22 14.41 -9.80 7.32
C GLN A 22 13.97 -11.20 7.80
N ASN A 23 13.22 -11.95 7.00
CA ASN A 23 12.73 -13.30 7.34
C ASN A 23 13.01 -14.37 6.27
N ILE A 24 13.76 -14.02 5.22
CA ILE A 24 14.24 -14.97 4.21
C ILE A 24 15.76 -14.90 4.26
N SER A 25 16.44 -16.04 4.40
CA SER A 25 17.91 -16.07 4.43
C SER A 25 18.45 -15.29 3.23
N SER A 26 19.34 -14.31 3.49
CA SER A 26 19.96 -13.46 2.46
C SER A 26 20.52 -14.28 1.30
N SER A 27 21.05 -15.48 1.60
CA SER A 27 21.57 -16.42 0.62
C SER A 27 20.56 -16.92 -0.42
N TYR A 28 19.26 -16.94 -0.10
CA TYR A 28 18.19 -17.33 -1.03
C TYR A 28 17.65 -16.15 -1.83
N ILE A 29 17.66 -14.94 -1.26
CA ILE A 29 17.28 -13.71 -1.99
C ILE A 29 18.33 -13.40 -3.06
N ASP A 30 19.62 -13.54 -2.74
CA ASP A 30 20.70 -13.31 -3.71
C ASP A 30 20.73 -14.32 -4.87
N GLN A 31 20.04 -15.46 -4.72
CA GLN A 31 19.91 -16.50 -5.74
C GLN A 31 18.59 -16.42 -6.52
N SER A 32 17.61 -15.63 -6.08
CA SER A 32 16.27 -15.55 -6.70
C SER A 32 15.57 -14.21 -6.45
N ASN A 33 15.19 -13.53 -7.53
CA ASN A 33 14.45 -12.27 -7.46
C ASN A 33 12.97 -12.53 -7.09
N TYR A 34 12.61 -12.29 -5.82
CA TYR A 34 11.22 -12.35 -5.36
C TYR A 34 10.50 -11.02 -5.59
N MET A 35 9.25 -11.11 -6.04
CA MET A 35 8.39 -9.95 -6.26
C MET A 35 7.04 -10.16 -5.58
N ILE A 36 6.57 -9.15 -4.86
CA ILE A 36 5.19 -9.10 -4.37
C ILE A 36 4.30 -8.61 -5.50
N VAL A 37 3.23 -9.36 -5.74
CA VAL A 37 2.09 -8.92 -6.57
C VAL A 37 1.06 -8.32 -5.64
N MET A 38 0.68 -7.07 -5.90
CA MET A 38 -0.30 -6.35 -5.09
C MET A 38 -1.28 -5.58 -5.98
N LYS A 39 -2.43 -5.20 -5.41
CA LYS A 39 -3.40 -4.35 -6.12
C LYS A 39 -2.70 -3.08 -6.63
N TYR A 40 -2.97 -2.70 -7.88
CA TYR A 40 -2.51 -1.42 -8.40
C TYR A 40 -3.41 -0.29 -7.88
N TYR A 41 -2.79 0.70 -7.24
CA TYR A 41 -3.47 1.91 -6.75
C TYR A 41 -3.14 3.07 -7.69
N GLU A 42 -4.13 3.49 -8.48
CA GLU A 42 -3.97 4.51 -9.52
C GLU A 42 -3.56 5.87 -8.96
N ASN A 43 -4.06 6.22 -7.77
CA ASN A 43 -3.66 7.44 -7.07
C ASN A 43 -2.27 7.38 -6.44
N GLY A 44 -1.60 6.22 -6.49
CA GLY A 44 -0.26 6.06 -5.94
C GLY A 44 -0.23 6.23 -4.43
N ASN A 45 0.84 6.86 -3.92
CA ASN A 45 1.05 7.06 -2.49
C ASN A 45 0.64 8.46 -2.01
N LEU A 46 0.54 8.63 -0.69
CA LEU A 46 0.15 9.86 -0.05
C LEU A 46 1.07 11.03 -0.40
N CYS A 47 2.39 10.83 -0.45
CA CYS A 47 3.32 11.90 -0.86
C CYS A 47 2.96 12.46 -2.25
N ARG A 48 2.73 11.58 -3.25
CA ARG A 48 2.30 11.99 -4.59
C ARG A 48 0.92 12.64 -4.62
N CYS A 49 0.05 12.27 -3.68
CA CYS A 49 -1.26 12.91 -3.53
C CYS A 49 -1.11 14.34 -3.03
N LEU A 50 -0.31 14.55 -1.98
CA LEU A 50 0.00 15.87 -1.43
C LEU A 50 0.74 16.76 -2.45
N ASP A 51 1.70 16.21 -3.18
CA ASP A 51 2.41 16.95 -4.23
C ASP A 51 1.44 17.46 -5.30
N ARG A 52 0.47 16.63 -5.71
CA ARG A 52 -0.58 17.01 -6.68
C ARG A 52 -1.56 18.05 -6.14
N SER A 53 -1.74 18.11 -4.83
CA SER A 53 -2.62 19.10 -4.20
C SER A 53 -1.87 20.35 -3.72
N ASN A 54 -0.58 20.49 -4.06
CA ASN A 54 0.31 21.54 -3.55
C ASN A 54 0.33 21.59 -2.01
N GLY A 55 0.17 20.43 -1.36
CA GLY A 55 0.06 20.29 0.10
C GLY A 55 -1.26 20.80 0.68
N ILE A 56 -2.19 21.27 -0.14
CA ILE A 56 -3.48 21.81 0.30
C ILE A 56 -4.49 20.65 0.32
N LEU A 57 -5.08 20.39 1.47
CA LEU A 57 -6.18 19.44 1.66
C LEU A 57 -7.30 20.12 2.43
N PHE A 58 -8.55 19.77 2.10
CA PHE A 58 -9.66 20.15 2.97
C PHE A 58 -9.54 19.40 4.29
N TRP A 59 -9.86 20.07 5.40
CA TRP A 59 -9.81 19.46 6.75
C TRP A 59 -10.56 18.13 6.81
N ARG A 60 -11.70 18.02 6.12
CA ARG A 60 -12.47 16.77 6.05
C ARG A 60 -11.68 15.63 5.41
N ASP A 61 -10.97 15.87 4.32
CA ASP A 61 -10.16 14.85 3.66
C ASP A 61 -8.96 14.44 4.52
N MET A 62 -8.38 15.38 5.27
CA MET A 62 -7.33 15.10 6.25
C MET A 62 -7.83 14.18 7.36
N ILE A 63 -9.02 14.45 7.92
CA ILE A 63 -9.61 13.60 8.96
C ILE A 63 -9.94 12.21 8.40
N ASP A 64 -10.57 12.12 7.23
CA ASP A 64 -10.90 10.84 6.58
C ASP A 64 -9.64 9.97 6.39
N MET A 65 -8.54 10.60 5.98
CA MET A 65 -7.27 9.92 5.76
C MET A 65 -6.64 9.44 7.07
N LEU A 66 -6.59 10.29 8.10
CA LEU A 66 -6.07 9.92 9.42
C LEU A 66 -6.89 8.78 10.04
N TRP A 67 -8.21 8.83 9.90
CA TRP A 67 -9.10 7.76 10.36
C TRP A 67 -8.80 6.44 9.65
N GLY A 68 -8.63 6.48 8.31
CA GLY A 68 -8.26 5.31 7.53
C GLY A 68 -6.91 4.69 7.93
N ILE A 69 -5.90 5.54 8.18
CA ILE A 69 -4.58 5.10 8.64
C ILE A 69 -4.66 4.49 10.05
N ALA A 70 -5.39 5.11 10.96
CA ALA A 70 -5.54 4.62 12.34
C ALA A 70 -6.22 3.24 12.38
N GLY A 71 -7.36 3.07 11.70
CA GLY A 71 -8.05 1.77 11.65
C GLY A 71 -7.24 0.69 10.94
N SER A 72 -6.46 1.08 9.93
CA SER A 72 -5.52 0.20 9.25
C SER A 72 -4.41 -0.31 10.18
N LEU A 73 -3.83 0.57 10.99
CA LEU A 73 -2.82 0.20 11.99
C LEU A 73 -3.40 -0.64 13.13
N GLU A 74 -4.60 -0.31 13.61
CA GLU A 74 -5.32 -1.11 14.60
C GLU A 74 -5.47 -2.56 14.11
N ARG A 75 -5.88 -2.76 12.85
CA ARG A 75 -5.98 -4.10 12.26
C ARG A 75 -4.63 -4.83 12.23
N ILE A 76 -3.56 -4.18 11.76
CA ILE A 76 -2.19 -4.77 11.79
C ILE A 76 -1.82 -5.19 13.21
N HIS A 77 -2.03 -4.29 14.18
CA HIS A 77 -1.64 -4.51 15.57
C HIS A 77 -2.47 -5.61 16.23
N SER A 78 -3.76 -5.73 15.89
CA SER A 78 -4.63 -6.82 16.38
C SER A 78 -4.14 -8.21 15.95
N GLU A 79 -3.39 -8.30 14.85
CA GLU A 79 -2.74 -9.53 14.39
C GLU A 79 -1.34 -9.74 15.01
N GLY A 80 -0.94 -8.93 15.98
CA GLY A 80 0.39 -8.99 16.62
C GLY A 80 1.53 -8.53 15.70
N LYS A 81 1.22 -7.85 14.59
CA LYS A 81 2.22 -7.35 13.63
C LYS A 81 2.52 -5.87 13.88
N VAL A 82 3.65 -5.41 13.33
CA VAL A 82 4.04 -4.00 13.32
C VAL A 82 4.45 -3.64 11.89
N HIS A 83 3.97 -2.52 11.34
CA HIS A 83 4.25 -2.13 9.95
C HIS A 83 5.75 -1.86 9.71
N LYS A 84 6.49 -1.39 10.72
CA LYS A 84 7.96 -1.14 10.73
C LYS A 84 8.51 -0.09 9.75
N ASN A 85 7.74 0.34 8.75
CA ASN A 85 8.16 1.36 7.77
C ASN A 85 6.98 2.26 7.34
N LEU A 86 6.28 2.82 8.33
CA LEU A 86 5.11 3.67 8.10
C LEU A 86 5.54 5.09 7.77
N HIS A 87 5.33 5.52 6.52
CA HIS A 87 5.51 6.90 6.06
C HIS A 87 4.65 7.18 4.82
N GLY A 88 4.48 8.44 4.43
CA GLY A 88 3.61 8.84 3.31
C GLY A 88 3.95 8.21 1.95
N GLY A 89 5.18 7.72 1.77
CA GLY A 89 5.59 6.97 0.57
C GLY A 89 5.06 5.54 0.51
N ASN A 90 4.73 4.94 1.66
CA ASN A 90 4.18 3.58 1.79
C ASN A 90 2.67 3.57 2.09
N LEU A 91 2.04 4.74 2.19
CA LEU A 91 0.58 4.86 2.31
C LEU A 91 -0.04 4.95 0.92
N LEU A 92 -0.68 3.89 0.46
CA LEU A 92 -1.35 3.83 -0.85
C LEU A 92 -2.76 4.41 -0.76
N ILE A 93 -3.15 5.21 -1.76
CA ILE A 93 -4.44 5.88 -1.82
C ILE A 93 -5.36 5.14 -2.78
N GLU A 94 -6.49 4.68 -2.28
CA GLU A 94 -7.56 4.09 -3.08
C GLU A 94 -8.54 5.17 -3.56
N ASP A 95 -9.08 5.03 -4.76
CA ASP A 95 -10.12 5.91 -5.25
C ASP A 95 -11.37 5.82 -4.36
N LYS A 96 -11.86 6.97 -3.88
CA LYS A 96 -13.11 7.08 -3.13
C LYS A 96 -14.30 6.63 -4.02
N LYS A 97 -14.67 5.35 -3.95
CA LYS A 97 -16.06 5.01 -3.65
C LYS A 97 -16.05 4.57 -2.19
N ILE A 98 -16.80 5.31 -1.38
CA ILE A 98 -16.89 5.20 0.08
C ILE A 98 -16.67 3.75 0.59
N SER A 99 -15.68 3.63 1.50
CA SER A 99 -15.39 2.52 2.44
C SER A 99 -14.22 1.57 2.12
N SER A 100 -13.29 1.57 3.09
CA SER A 100 -12.20 0.63 3.40
C SER A 100 -10.85 0.81 2.70
N MET A 101 -9.85 1.31 3.43
CA MET A 101 -8.44 1.19 3.07
C MET A 101 -7.96 -0.26 3.33
N LEU A 102 -7.39 -0.90 2.29
CA LEU A 102 -6.60 -2.11 2.44
C LEU A 102 -5.11 -1.75 2.45
N LEU A 103 -4.43 -2.15 3.52
CA LEU A 103 -2.97 -2.13 3.58
C LEU A 103 -2.45 -3.34 2.83
N SER A 104 -1.53 -3.12 1.90
CA SER A 104 -0.72 -4.19 1.36
C SER A 104 0.41 -4.54 2.33
N SER A 105 0.49 -5.83 2.68
CA SER A 105 1.53 -6.46 3.51
C SER A 105 2.94 -6.30 2.95
#